data_AF-A0A368XDB8-F1
#
_entry.id   AF-A0A368XDB8-F1
#
_cell.length_a   1.000
_cell.length_b   1.000
_cell.length_c   1.000
_cell.angle_alpha   90.00
_cell.angle_beta   90.00
_cell.angle_gamma   90.00
#
_symmetry.space_group_name_H-M   'P 1'
#
loop_
_entity.id
_entity.type
_entity.pdbx_description
1 polymer ?
#
loop_
_entity_poly.entity_id
_entity_poly.type
_entity_poly.pdbx_seq_one_letter_code
_entity_poly.pdbx_strand_id
1 'polypeptide(L)'
;MFDAKGFIQALGISILLTVIVSFIIGTIQALAMEWTIIISFLVSYISIGIFGPMWNRKAPYFAAFLGGITLTVINFLFSIFVLRIPVFLNPDVVRDNLTASTVVALITAIIFIQILKRKEQNAYD
;
A
#
# COMPACT_ATOMS: atom_id res chain seq x y z
N MET A 1 14.99 -10.66 11.88
CA MET A 1 14.65 -11.35 10.62
C MET A 1 13.25 -10.96 10.21
N PHE A 2 12.99 -10.97 8.91
CA PHE A 2 11.69 -10.66 8.33
C PHE A 2 10.62 -11.64 8.85
N ASP A 3 9.48 -11.11 9.31
CA ASP A 3 8.33 -11.91 9.75
C ASP A 3 7.29 -12.06 8.62
N ALA A 4 7.21 -13.27 8.04
CA ALA A 4 6.26 -13.57 6.98
C ALA A 4 4.79 -13.50 7.43
N LYS A 5 4.49 -13.90 8.68
CA LYS A 5 3.13 -13.84 9.22
C LYS A 5 2.70 -12.39 9.38
N GLY A 6 3.56 -11.55 9.95
CA GLY A 6 3.32 -10.13 10.08
C GLY A 6 3.16 -9.43 8.71
N PHE A 7 3.93 -9.86 7.71
CA PHE A 7 3.80 -9.36 6.35
C PHE A 7 2.45 -9.69 5.70
N ILE A 8 1.98 -10.95 5.81
CA ILE A 8 0.67 -11.36 5.28
C ILE A 8 -0.46 -10.59 5.99
N GLN A 9 -0.35 -10.38 7.31
CA GLN A 9 -1.31 -9.57 8.06
C GLN A 9 -1.34 -8.12 7.56
N ALA A 10 -0.17 -7.51 7.34
CA ALA A 10 -0.08 -6.16 6.80
C ALA A 10 -0.71 -6.04 5.41
N LEU A 11 -0.46 -7.00 4.51
CA LEU A 11 -1.08 -7.06 3.19
C LEU A 11 -2.59 -7.22 3.29
N GLY A 12 -3.08 -8.18 4.08
CA GLY A 12 -4.50 -8.45 4.23
C GLY A 12 -5.26 -7.24 4.74
N ILE A 13 -4.73 -6.56 5.77
CA ILE A 13 -5.37 -5.36 6.34
C ILE A 13 -5.34 -4.20 5.34
N SER A 14 -4.24 -4.01 4.61
CA SER A 14 -4.17 -2.97 3.58
C SER A 14 -5.20 -3.18 2.49
N ILE A 15 -5.35 -4.41 1.99
CA ILE A 15 -6.36 -4.77 0.98
C ILE A 15 -7.77 -4.56 1.53
N LEU A 16 -8.05 -5.04 2.75
CA LEU A 16 -9.37 -4.93 3.37
C LEU A 16 -9.76 -3.45 3.55
N LEU A 17 -8.82 -2.62 4.00
CA LEU A 17 -9.03 -1.19 4.17
C LEU A 17 -9.30 -0.51 2.83
N THR A 18 -8.56 -0.84 1.77
CA THR A 18 -8.85 -0.37 0.41
C THR A 18 -10.25 -0.76 -0.03
N VAL A 19 -10.67 -2.01 0.16
CA VAL A 19 -12.02 -2.47 -0.22
C VAL A 19 -13.11 -1.68 0.52
N ILE A 20 -12.96 -1.48 1.83
CA ILE A 20 -13.93 -0.70 2.62
C ILE A 20 -14.01 0.74 2.10
N VAL A 21 -12.88 1.39 1.90
CA VAL A 21 -12.86 2.79 1.47
C VAL A 21 -13.42 2.93 0.05
N SER A 22 -13.01 2.07 -0.88
CA SER A 22 -13.55 2.07 -2.24
C SER A 22 -15.05 1.78 -2.28
N PHE A 23 -15.56 0.91 -1.39
CA PHE A 23 -17.00 0.66 -1.26
C PHE A 23 -17.75 1.91 -0.80
N ILE A 24 -17.26 2.60 0.23
CA ILE A 24 -17.87 3.84 0.75
C ILE A 24 -17.90 4.92 -0.35
N ILE A 25 -16.78 5.12 -1.05
CA ILE A 25 -16.70 6.11 -2.14
C ILE A 25 -17.66 5.74 -3.27
N GLY A 26 -17.69 4.46 -3.67
CA GLY A 26 -18.59 3.96 -4.71
C GLY A 26 -20.07 4.09 -4.36
N THR A 27 -20.42 4.07 -3.06
CA THR A 27 -21.81 4.21 -2.61
C THR A 27 -22.27 5.66 -2.62
N ILE A 28 -21.39 6.60 -2.23
CA ILE A 28 -21.72 8.02 -2.13
C ILE A 28 -21.76 8.69 -3.52
N GLN A 29 -20.99 8.18 -4.50
CA GLN A 29 -20.90 8.70 -5.87
C GLN A 29 -20.64 10.22 -6.01
N ALA A 30 -20.15 10.88 -4.95
CA ALA A 30 -19.95 12.33 -4.95
C ALA A 30 -18.62 12.78 -5.57
N LEU A 31 -17.72 11.85 -5.88
CA LEU A 31 -16.37 12.15 -6.36
C LEU A 31 -16.21 11.79 -7.84
N ALA A 32 -15.47 12.61 -8.57
CA ALA A 32 -15.06 12.27 -9.94
C ALA A 32 -14.18 11.00 -9.94
N MET A 33 -14.17 10.30 -11.08
CA MET A 33 -13.45 9.04 -11.25
C MET A 33 -11.96 9.17 -10.92
N GLU A 34 -11.33 10.26 -11.35
CA GLU A 34 -9.92 10.55 -11.11
C GLU A 34 -9.58 10.61 -9.61
N TRP A 35 -10.40 11.32 -8.83
CA TRP A 35 -10.23 11.42 -7.39
C TRP A 35 -10.43 10.08 -6.68
N THR A 36 -11.37 9.27 -7.16
CA THR A 36 -11.62 7.93 -6.62
C THR A 36 -10.40 7.02 -6.80
N ILE A 37 -9.74 7.09 -7.97
CA ILE A 37 -8.53 6.34 -8.26
C ILE A 37 -7.38 6.81 -7.37
N ILE A 38 -7.17 8.13 -7.26
CA ILE A 38 -6.09 8.71 -6.44
C ILE A 38 -6.27 8.33 -4.97
N ILE A 39 -7.48 8.46 -4.42
CA ILE A 39 -7.75 8.11 -3.02
C ILE A 39 -7.53 6.61 -2.79
N SER A 40 -8.03 5.74 -3.68
CA SER A 40 -7.85 4.29 -3.54
C SER A 40 -6.38 3.89 -3.63
N PHE A 41 -5.61 4.56 -4.51
CA PHE A 41 -4.16 4.40 -4.60
C PHE A 41 -3.48 4.79 -3.28
N LEU A 42 -3.73 6.01 -2.79
CA LEU A 42 -3.13 6.50 -1.56
C LEU A 42 -3.47 5.60 -0.38
N VAL A 43 -4.74 5.25 -0.21
CA VAL A 43 -5.21 4.35 0.84
C VAL A 43 -4.46 3.02 0.83
N SER A 44 -4.30 2.40 -0.33
CA SER A 44 -3.62 1.10 -0.46
C SER A 44 -2.15 1.18 -0.07
N TYR A 45 -1.42 2.13 -0.65
CA TYR A 45 0.03 2.17 -0.53
C TYR A 45 0.51 2.89 0.74
N ILE A 46 -0.26 3.84 1.26
CA ILE A 46 -0.03 4.40 2.60
C ILE A 46 -0.31 3.33 3.65
N SER A 47 -1.39 2.56 3.53
CA SER A 47 -1.71 1.50 4.51
C SER A 47 -0.58 0.48 4.61
N ILE A 48 -0.08 -0.05 3.50
CA ILE A 48 1.04 -1.01 3.56
C ILE A 48 2.33 -0.36 4.05
N GLY A 49 2.55 0.92 3.75
CA GLY A 49 3.67 1.70 4.27
C GLY A 49 3.62 1.92 5.78
N ILE A 50 2.43 1.92 6.40
CA ILE A 50 2.26 2.00 7.86
C ILE A 50 2.33 0.60 8.47
N PHE A 51 1.53 -0.32 7.95
CA PHE A 51 1.30 -1.65 8.51
C PHE A 51 2.49 -2.59 8.31
N GLY A 52 3.22 -2.48 7.20
CA GLY A 52 4.44 -3.25 6.95
C GLY A 52 5.47 -3.05 8.07
N PRO A 53 5.90 -1.81 8.35
CA PRO A 53 6.79 -1.50 9.48
C PRO A 53 6.21 -1.87 10.85
N MET A 54 4.90 -1.69 11.05
CA MET A 54 4.26 -1.95 12.34
C MET A 54 4.34 -3.42 12.75
N TRP A 55 4.07 -4.34 11.82
CA TRP A 55 4.14 -5.79 12.06
C TRP A 55 5.52 -6.40 11.80
N ASN A 56 6.41 -5.70 11.09
CA ASN A 56 7.75 -6.18 10.76
C ASN A 56 8.87 -5.26 11.28
N ARG A 57 8.86 -5.02 12.60
CA ARG A 57 9.78 -4.06 13.26
C ARG A 57 11.27 -4.32 13.00
N LYS A 58 11.65 -5.58 12.74
CA LYS A 58 13.06 -5.97 12.48
C LYS A 58 13.49 -5.76 11.03
N ALA A 59 12.56 -5.63 10.08
CA ALA A 59 12.84 -5.40 8.66
C ALA A 59 11.80 -4.47 8.01
N PRO A 60 11.61 -3.24 8.55
CA PRO A 60 10.42 -2.44 8.25
C PRO A 60 10.43 -1.88 6.82
N TYR A 61 11.57 -1.40 6.33
CA TYR A 61 11.71 -0.90 4.96
C TYR A 61 11.54 -2.00 3.92
N PHE A 62 12.11 -3.18 4.19
CA PHE A 62 11.96 -4.34 3.30
C PHE A 62 10.51 -4.81 3.24
N ALA A 63 9.80 -4.84 4.36
CA ALA A 63 8.38 -5.17 4.39
C ALA A 63 7.52 -4.16 3.63
N ALA A 64 7.79 -2.86 3.76
CA ALA A 64 7.09 -1.83 2.98
C ALA A 64 7.39 -1.93 1.47
N PHE A 65 8.65 -2.14 1.08
CA PHE A 65 9.07 -2.33 -0.30
C PHE A 65 8.39 -3.55 -0.94
N LEU A 66 8.54 -4.71 -0.31
CA LEU A 66 7.96 -5.96 -0.80
C LEU A 66 6.43 -5.88 -0.82
N GLY A 67 5.85 -5.21 0.17
CA GLY A 67 4.41 -4.98 0.28
C GLY A 67 3.89 -4.12 -0.86
N GLY A 68 4.57 -3.02 -1.18
CA GLY A 68 4.26 -2.15 -2.31
C GLY A 68 4.26 -2.93 -3.63
N ILE A 69 5.34 -3.66 -3.92
CA ILE A 69 5.44 -4.49 -5.13
C ILE A 69 4.32 -5.53 -5.19
N THR A 70 4.10 -6.25 -4.08
CA THR A 70 3.10 -7.31 -4.02
C THR A 70 1.69 -6.77 -4.27
N LEU A 71 1.33 -5.64 -3.63
CA LEU A 71 0.06 -4.97 -3.86
C LEU A 71 -0.12 -4.51 -5.31
N THR A 72 0.93 -3.94 -5.91
CA THR A 72 0.88 -3.52 -7.32
C THR A 72 0.67 -4.71 -8.25
N VAL A 73 1.39 -5.82 -8.04
CA VAL A 73 1.21 -7.05 -8.82
C VAL A 73 -0.21 -7.60 -8.65
N ILE A 74 -0.73 -7.65 -7.42
CA ILE A 74 -2.12 -8.07 -7.16
C ILE A 74 -3.10 -7.18 -7.92
N ASN A 75 -2.92 -5.86 -7.89
CA ASN A 75 -3.77 -4.92 -8.62
C ASN A 75 -3.72 -5.15 -10.15
N PHE A 76 -2.55 -5.43 -10.71
CA PHE A 76 -2.44 -5.79 -12.13
C PHE A 76 -3.17 -7.08 -12.47
N LEU A 77 -3.05 -8.12 -11.62
CA LEU A 77 -3.77 -9.37 -11.81
C LEU A 77 -5.29 -9.14 -11.75
N PHE A 78 -5.79 -8.35 -10.79
CA PHE A 78 -7.21 -7.98 -10.72
C PHE A 78 -7.67 -7.22 -11.97
N SER A 79 -6.87 -6.27 -12.45
CA SER A 79 -7.18 -5.50 -13.66
C SER A 79 -7.30 -6.41 -14.89
N ILE A 80 -6.41 -7.41 -15.02
CA ILE A 80 -6.42 -8.36 -16.14
C ILE A 80 -7.57 -9.35 -16.03
N PHE A 81 -7.77 -9.99 -14.87
CA PHE A 81 -8.73 -11.08 -14.74
C PHE A 81 -10.17 -10.61 -14.51
N VAL A 82 -10.37 -9.51 -13.77
CA VAL A 82 -11.70 -9.00 -13.42
C VAL A 82 -12.16 -7.95 -14.41
N LEU A 83 -11.31 -6.94 -14.68
CA LEU A 83 -11.67 -5.82 -15.56
C LEU A 83 -11.35 -6.09 -17.03
N ARG A 84 -10.61 -7.18 -17.34
CA ARG A 84 -10.15 -7.53 -18.69
C ARG A 84 -9.33 -6.43 -19.36
N ILE A 85 -8.62 -5.62 -18.56
CA ILE A 85 -7.74 -4.56 -19.04
C ILE A 85 -6.34 -5.14 -19.21
N PRO A 86 -5.76 -5.11 -20.42
CA PRO A 86 -4.46 -5.72 -20.68
C PRO A 86 -3.31 -4.80 -20.22
N VAL A 87 -2.99 -4.84 -18.93
CA VAL A 87 -1.99 -3.94 -18.31
C VAL A 87 -0.56 -4.25 -18.77
N PHE A 88 -0.22 -5.52 -19.01
CA PHE A 88 1.16 -5.92 -19.36
C PHE A 88 1.58 -5.60 -20.80
N LEU A 89 0.70 -5.03 -21.63
CA LEU A 89 1.03 -4.64 -23.00
C LEU A 89 1.88 -3.36 -23.07
N ASN A 90 1.90 -2.56 -22.00
CA ASN A 90 2.69 -1.33 -21.95
C ASN A 90 3.73 -1.39 -20.81
N PRO A 91 4.99 -1.76 -21.09
CA PRO A 91 6.01 -1.96 -20.07
C PRO A 91 6.39 -0.65 -19.35
N ASP A 92 6.31 0.49 -20.03
CA ASP A 92 6.61 1.79 -19.43
C ASP A 92 5.59 2.14 -18.35
N VAL A 93 4.30 1.96 -18.64
CA VAL A 93 3.21 2.19 -17.68
C VAL A 93 3.31 1.23 -16.49
N VAL A 94 3.69 -0.03 -16.71
CA VAL A 94 3.92 -1.00 -15.64
C VAL A 94 5.07 -0.56 -14.73
N ARG A 95 6.20 -0.15 -15.31
CA ARG A 95 7.37 0.34 -14.57
C ARG A 95 7.02 1.55 -13.72
N ASP A 96 6.34 2.53 -14.33
CA ASP A 96 6.02 3.79 -13.65
C ASP A 96 5.04 3.55 -12.50
N ASN A 97 4.03 2.68 -12.69
CA ASN A 97 3.10 2.28 -11.63
C ASN A 97 3.79 1.51 -10.49
N LEU A 98 4.66 0.55 -10.80
CA LEU A 98 5.45 -0.17 -9.79
C LEU A 98 6.34 0.78 -8.99
N THR A 99 7.01 1.71 -9.69
CA THR A 99 7.90 2.68 -9.08
C THR A 99 7.12 3.62 -8.17
N ALA A 100 6.06 4.25 -8.67
CA ALA A 100 5.24 5.18 -7.89
C ALA A 100 4.65 4.52 -6.64
N SER A 101 4.06 3.33 -6.81
CA SER A 101 3.47 2.54 -5.72
C SER A 101 4.49 2.20 -4.63
N THR A 102 5.68 1.74 -5.04
CA THR A 102 6.75 1.35 -4.13
C THR A 102 7.36 2.55 -3.42
N VAL A 103 7.58 3.65 -4.15
CA VAL A 103 8.09 4.91 -3.60
C VAL A 103 7.14 5.47 -2.55
N VAL A 104 5.83 5.50 -2.84
CA VAL A 104 4.82 5.97 -1.87
C VAL A 104 4.84 5.11 -0.61
N ALA A 105 4.82 3.78 -0.75
CA ALA A 105 4.90 2.87 0.40
C ALA A 105 6.17 3.08 1.24
N LEU A 106 7.32 3.27 0.59
CA LEU A 106 8.59 3.53 1.26
C LEU A 106 8.64 4.89 1.96
N ILE A 107 8.17 5.96 1.31
CA ILE A 107 8.10 7.29 1.90
C ILE A 107 7.20 7.25 3.14
N THR A 108 6.03 6.63 3.05
CA THR A 108 5.14 6.45 4.20
C THR A 108 5.82 5.67 5.31
N ALA A 109 6.52 4.58 5.00
CA ALA A 109 7.26 3.81 6.00
C ALA A 109 8.36 4.64 6.68
N ILE A 110 9.11 5.43 5.94
CA ILE A 110 10.14 6.33 6.49
C ILE A 110 9.51 7.30 7.48
N ILE A 111 8.44 7.98 7.09
CA ILE A 111 7.74 8.95 7.95
C ILE A 111 7.19 8.25 9.20
N PHE A 112 6.52 7.11 9.02
CA PHE A 112 5.89 6.38 10.12
C PHE A 112 6.91 5.87 11.15
N ILE A 113 8.04 5.34 10.69
CA ILE A 113 9.13 4.88 11.57
C ILE A 113 9.72 6.04 12.37
N GLN A 114 9.89 7.22 11.75
CA GLN A 114 10.37 8.41 12.47
C GLN A 114 9.39 8.85 13.56
N ILE A 115 8.08 8.80 13.28
CA ILE A 115 7.02 9.10 14.27
C ILE A 115 7.08 8.09 15.44
N LEU A 116 7.20 6.79 15.14
CA LEU A 116 7.32 5.74 16.16
C LEU A 116 8.54 5.96 17.06
N LYS A 117 9.72 6.23 16.48
CA LYS A 117 10.94 6.48 17.24
C LYS A 117 10.81 7.67 18.19
N ARG A 118 10.22 8.78 17.72
CA ARG A 118 9.97 9.95 18.57
C ARG A 118 9.00 9.65 19.71
N LYS A 119 7.95 8.86 19.43
CA LYS A 119 6.98 8.46 20.45
C LYS A 119 7.58 7.53 21.51
N GLU A 120 8.44 6.59 21.11
CA GLU A 120 9.14 5.71 22.03
C GLU A 120 10.15 6.47 22.90
N GLN A 121 10.85 7.47 22.36
CA GLN A 121 11.76 8.34 23.14
C GLN A 121 11.00 9.13 24.22
N ASN A 122 9.87 9.73 23.87
CA ASN A 122 9.05 10.50 24.82
C ASN A 122 8.32 9.64 25.87
N ALA A 123 8.37 8.31 25.78
CA ALA A 123 7.71 7.41 26.73
C ALA A 123 8.62 6.99 27.91
N TYR A 124 9.91 7.34 27.86
CA TYR A 124 10.91 7.07 28.90
C TYR A 124 11.42 8.33 29.61
N ASP A 125 10.88 9.50 29.26
CA ASP A 125 11.03 10.78 29.98
C ASP A 125 9.80 11.01 30.88
#